data_AF-A0A0Q7HTS3-F1
#
_entry.id   AF-A0A0Q7HTS3-F1
#
_cell.length_a   1.000
_cell.length_b   1.000
_cell.length_c   1.000
_cell.angle_alpha   90.00
_cell.angle_beta   90.00
_cell.angle_gamma   90.00
#
_symmetry.space_group_name_H-M   'P 1'
#
loop_
_entity.id
_entity.type
_entity.pdbx_description
1 polymer ?
#
loop_
_entity_poly.entity_id
_entity_poly.type
_entity_poly.pdbx_seq_one_letter_code
_entity_poly.pdbx_strand_id
1 'polypeptide(L)'
;MALDRIGTPDAPRQLFASTPAQRVALARQQFFEEGVRPSGLVGEAVIQSWMRCSRTHTDRQRIVTFDAVTPSRLHATLARSRELLDAARQELAQMEHALAGTDCRVILTDREGVVVHVTQQPAAAHQPVLRKTSRVGVNISERVVGTTAPGIVASTGQACAVDGAEHYFDVLGHMQCAAAPIRDVAGQLAGVLDLTVEARRFGFDAASMVALHATTIENRLLQAQSRDHLILRFQASPTLLGTPLEALAGVAPDGTIAWLNNAGARLLGRLPEAADERDVEYLLGHDLASLLRLGRREAAQPLRLASGLGVWVQARLKGADGADFRHAVAMPGEAAPLALERQDDARMHAPEARERADPGESASPAQATLREHSRKLIEETLAAHGGNVSQAARQLRVSRGTLYRRLHGWRDNNGAEEGASPA
;
A
#
# COMPACT_ATOMS: atom_id res chain seq x y z
N MET A 1 -13.41 -34.52 48.93
CA MET A 1 -13.26 -33.12 49.36
C MET A 1 -13.22 -32.26 48.10
N ALA A 2 -14.37 -32.01 47.46
CA ALA A 2 -15.31 -30.94 47.79
C ALA A 2 -14.62 -29.57 47.75
N LEU A 3 -14.43 -29.04 46.54
CA LEU A 3 -14.17 -27.62 46.33
C LEU A 3 -15.51 -26.88 46.48
N ASP A 4 -15.48 -25.88 47.34
CA ASP A 4 -16.60 -25.08 47.78
C ASP A 4 -17.45 -24.54 46.63
N ARG A 5 -18.72 -24.95 46.63
CA ARG A 5 -19.81 -24.18 46.03
C ARG A 5 -20.10 -22.98 46.93
N ILE A 6 -19.30 -21.91 46.81
CA ILE A 6 -19.68 -20.59 47.32
C ILE A 6 -20.29 -19.81 46.16
N GLY A 7 -21.61 -19.92 46.04
CA GLY A 7 -22.42 -19.18 45.08
C GLY A 7 -23.86 -19.67 45.15
N THR A 8 -24.78 -18.82 45.61
CA THR A 8 -26.21 -19.07 45.52
C THR A 8 -26.60 -19.24 44.05
N PRO A 9 -27.59 -20.10 43.72
CA PRO A 9 -28.06 -20.30 42.33
C PRO A 9 -28.67 -19.03 41.69
N ASP A 10 -28.83 -17.95 42.46
CA ASP A 10 -29.33 -16.63 42.06
C ASP A 10 -28.28 -15.50 42.20
N ALA A 11 -26.99 -15.82 42.28
CA ALA A 11 -25.96 -14.77 42.24
C ALA A 11 -26.01 -14.05 40.87
N PRO A 12 -26.14 -12.71 40.83
CA PRO A 12 -26.18 -11.99 39.56
C PRO A 12 -24.91 -12.30 38.78
N ARG A 13 -25.05 -12.78 37.53
CA ARG A 13 -23.94 -12.91 36.58
C ARG A 13 -23.09 -11.65 36.71
N GLN A 14 -21.79 -11.76 36.95
CA GLN A 14 -20.92 -10.59 36.95
C GLN A 14 -20.98 -9.96 35.55
N LEU A 15 -21.80 -8.92 35.41
CA LEU A 15 -22.12 -8.27 34.13
C LEU A 15 -20.92 -7.50 33.55
N PHE A 16 -19.87 -7.29 34.35
CA PHE A 16 -18.69 -6.52 33.97
C PHE A 16 -17.43 -7.31 34.30
N ALA A 17 -16.73 -7.78 33.28
CA ALA A 17 -15.39 -8.32 33.43
C ALA A 17 -14.41 -7.17 33.71
N SER A 18 -13.75 -7.20 34.87
CA SER A 18 -12.90 -6.11 35.37
C SER A 18 -11.50 -6.06 34.75
N THR A 19 -11.10 -7.11 34.02
CA THR A 19 -9.79 -7.18 33.33
C THR A 19 -9.92 -7.73 31.91
N PRO A 20 -8.96 -7.45 31.00
CA PRO A 20 -8.91 -8.07 29.67
C PRO A 20 -8.90 -9.59 29.72
N ALA A 21 -8.16 -10.19 30.66
CA ALA A 21 -8.09 -11.64 30.81
C ALA A 21 -9.46 -12.25 31.18
N GLN A 22 -10.20 -11.62 32.08
CA GLN A 22 -11.56 -12.06 32.43
C GLN A 22 -12.54 -11.88 31.27
N ARG A 23 -12.43 -10.80 30.48
CA ARG A 23 -13.25 -10.62 29.28
C ARG A 23 -13.04 -11.75 28.28
N VAL A 24 -11.78 -12.08 28.00
CA VAL A 24 -11.42 -13.17 27.09
C VAL A 24 -11.88 -14.53 27.65
N ALA A 25 -11.73 -14.76 28.95
CA ALA A 25 -12.22 -15.99 29.58
C ALA A 25 -13.75 -16.15 29.45
N LEU A 26 -14.51 -15.08 29.71
CA LEU A 26 -15.96 -15.06 29.49
C LEU A 26 -16.30 -15.26 28.01
N ALA A 27 -15.56 -14.64 27.10
CA ALA A 27 -15.75 -14.83 25.66
C ALA A 27 -15.52 -16.28 25.23
N ARG A 28 -14.50 -16.94 25.79
CA ARG A 28 -14.22 -18.36 25.54
C ARG A 28 -15.34 -19.24 26.08
N GLN A 29 -15.83 -18.98 27.29
CA GLN A 29 -16.94 -19.72 27.87
C GLN A 29 -18.19 -19.62 26.98
N GLN A 30 -18.59 -18.39 26.63
CA GLN A 30 -19.73 -18.15 25.76
C GLN A 30 -19.59 -18.87 24.41
N PHE A 31 -18.43 -18.72 23.75
CA PHE A 31 -18.23 -19.26 22.42
C PHE A 31 -18.07 -20.78 22.38
N PHE A 32 -17.22 -21.33 23.24
CA PHE A 32 -16.83 -22.75 23.18
C PHE A 32 -17.71 -23.68 23.99
N GLU A 33 -18.34 -23.19 25.07
CA GLU A 33 -19.14 -24.03 25.98
C GLU A 33 -20.63 -23.77 25.79
N GLU A 34 -21.03 -22.50 25.66
CA GLU A 34 -22.45 -22.12 25.56
C GLU A 34 -22.95 -22.02 24.10
N GLY A 35 -22.04 -22.01 23.11
CA GLY A 35 -22.39 -21.82 21.70
C GLY A 35 -22.92 -20.41 21.37
N VAL A 36 -22.69 -19.45 22.26
CA VAL A 36 -23.12 -18.06 22.15
C VAL A 36 -22.00 -17.22 21.56
N ARG A 37 -22.35 -16.35 20.61
CA ARG A 37 -21.39 -15.40 20.03
C ARG A 37 -20.97 -14.35 21.06
N PRO A 38 -19.67 -14.20 21.39
CA PRO A 38 -19.20 -13.32 22.46
C PRO A 38 -18.98 -11.86 21.99
N SER A 39 -19.99 -11.28 21.35
CA SER A 39 -19.91 -9.93 20.77
C SER A 39 -19.57 -8.88 21.84
N GLY A 40 -18.59 -8.03 21.56
CA GLY A 40 -18.16 -6.95 22.47
C GLY A 40 -17.20 -7.37 23.58
N LEU A 41 -16.93 -8.68 23.76
CA LEU A 41 -15.96 -9.17 24.74
C LEU A 41 -14.54 -9.26 24.16
N VAL A 42 -14.44 -9.62 22.88
CA VAL A 42 -13.20 -9.70 22.09
C VAL A 42 -13.42 -9.10 20.70
N GLY A 43 -12.34 -8.85 19.97
CA GLY A 43 -12.41 -8.27 18.62
C GLY A 43 -13.15 -9.18 17.63
N GLU A 44 -13.91 -8.56 16.72
CA GLU A 44 -14.68 -9.26 15.69
C GLU A 44 -13.80 -10.21 14.85
N ALA A 45 -12.58 -9.81 14.52
CA ALA A 45 -11.64 -10.63 13.78
C ALA A 45 -11.24 -11.92 14.54
N VAL A 46 -11.14 -11.87 15.88
CA VAL A 46 -10.88 -13.04 16.73
C VAL A 46 -12.07 -13.98 16.71
N ILE A 47 -13.29 -13.47 16.85
CA ILE A 47 -14.52 -14.29 16.79
C ILE A 47 -14.63 -15.00 15.44
N GLN A 48 -14.39 -14.29 14.33
CA GLN A 48 -14.39 -14.86 12.99
C GLN A 48 -13.32 -15.95 12.81
N SER A 49 -12.13 -15.73 13.37
CA SER A 49 -11.06 -16.72 13.40
C SER A 49 -11.45 -17.96 14.21
N TRP A 50 -12.02 -17.80 15.41
CA TRP A 50 -12.52 -18.92 16.22
C TRP A 50 -13.58 -19.74 15.48
N MET A 51 -14.50 -19.10 14.76
CA MET A 51 -15.49 -19.80 13.93
C MET A 51 -14.88 -20.59 12.77
N ARG A 52 -13.80 -20.11 12.15
CA ARG A 52 -13.09 -20.88 11.11
C ARG A 52 -12.31 -22.04 11.72
N CYS A 53 -11.68 -21.82 12.88
CA CYS A 53 -10.92 -22.83 13.59
C CYS A 53 -11.82 -23.95 14.12
N SER A 54 -13.01 -23.64 14.65
CA SER A 54 -13.95 -24.64 15.19
C SER A 54 -14.51 -25.59 14.14
N ARG A 55 -14.55 -25.16 12.87
CA ARG A 55 -14.92 -26.03 11.74
C ARG A 55 -13.87 -27.10 11.41
N THR A 56 -12.62 -26.88 11.84
CA THR A 56 -11.47 -27.73 11.48
C THR A 56 -10.83 -28.40 12.69
N HIS A 57 -11.06 -27.89 13.90
CA HIS A 57 -10.44 -28.34 15.15
C HIS A 57 -11.48 -28.47 16.25
N THR A 58 -11.75 -29.71 16.67
CA THR A 58 -12.66 -30.02 17.78
C THR A 58 -11.96 -30.06 19.14
N ASP A 59 -10.66 -30.40 19.17
CA ASP A 59 -9.85 -30.46 20.39
C ASP A 59 -8.93 -29.23 20.52
N ARG A 60 -9.16 -28.41 21.55
CA ARG A 60 -8.39 -27.21 21.88
C ARG A 60 -7.11 -27.50 22.68
N GLN A 61 -7.04 -28.66 23.33
CA GLN A 61 -5.87 -29.11 24.11
C GLN A 61 -4.89 -29.91 23.24
N ARG A 62 -5.21 -30.08 21.96
CA ARG A 62 -4.35 -30.72 20.97
C ARG A 62 -2.93 -30.12 21.04
N ILE A 63 -1.94 -31.02 21.03
CA ILE A 63 -0.55 -30.63 20.90
C ILE A 63 -0.30 -30.08 19.49
N VAL A 64 0.12 -28.82 19.42
CA VAL A 64 0.62 -28.20 18.20
C VAL A 64 2.12 -28.50 18.09
N THR A 65 2.50 -29.24 17.05
CA THR A 65 3.88 -29.72 16.83
C THR A 65 4.79 -28.65 16.25
N PHE A 66 4.22 -27.67 15.53
CA PHE A 66 4.95 -26.65 14.76
C PHE A 66 5.92 -27.29 13.76
N ASP A 67 5.43 -28.25 12.99
CA ASP A 67 6.25 -28.97 12.02
C ASP A 67 6.73 -28.04 10.90
N ALA A 68 8.00 -28.25 10.52
CA ALA A 68 8.53 -27.67 9.31
C ALA A 68 7.89 -28.34 8.10
N VAL A 69 7.63 -27.56 7.07
CA VAL A 69 7.25 -28.10 5.76
C VAL A 69 8.39 -28.94 5.19
N THR A 70 8.06 -29.84 4.26
CA THR A 70 9.06 -30.65 3.55
C THR A 70 10.16 -29.77 2.92
N PRO A 71 11.40 -30.25 2.79
CA PRO A 71 12.49 -29.47 2.18
C PRO A 71 12.17 -28.91 0.78
N SER A 72 11.50 -29.69 -0.08
CA SER A 72 11.08 -29.24 -1.41
C SER A 72 10.08 -28.09 -1.35
N ARG A 73 9.10 -28.16 -0.43
CA ARG A 73 8.14 -27.07 -0.20
C ARG A 73 8.84 -25.83 0.35
N LEU A 74 9.79 -25.99 1.28
CA LEU A 74 10.57 -24.88 1.82
C LEU A 74 11.36 -24.18 0.72
N HIS A 75 12.09 -24.93 -0.11
CA HIS A 75 12.85 -24.37 -1.23
C HIS A 75 11.95 -23.58 -2.19
N ALA A 76 10.79 -24.16 -2.57
CA ALA A 76 9.83 -23.48 -3.43
C ALA A 76 9.23 -22.22 -2.78
N THR A 77 8.96 -22.24 -1.48
CA THR A 77 8.49 -21.06 -0.72
C THR A 77 9.56 -19.97 -0.70
N LEU A 78 10.81 -20.28 -0.36
CA LEU A 78 11.90 -19.29 -0.33
C LEU A 78 12.18 -18.69 -1.72
N ALA A 79 12.08 -19.50 -2.77
CA ALA A 79 12.23 -19.03 -4.15
C ALA A 79 11.12 -18.03 -4.53
N ARG A 80 9.86 -18.32 -4.20
CA ARG A 80 8.73 -17.39 -4.44
C ARG A 80 8.80 -16.13 -3.59
N SER A 81 9.32 -16.22 -2.37
CA SER A 81 9.45 -15.09 -1.44
C SER A 81 10.73 -14.29 -1.63
N ARG A 82 11.50 -14.53 -2.71
CA ARG A 82 12.83 -13.92 -2.88
C ARG A 82 12.80 -12.40 -2.90
N GLU A 83 11.92 -11.82 -3.71
CA GLU A 83 11.78 -10.35 -3.80
C GLU A 83 11.29 -9.73 -2.49
N LEU A 84 10.37 -10.41 -1.79
CA LEU A 84 9.92 -10.02 -0.46
C LEU A 84 11.08 -10.02 0.55
N LEU A 85 11.86 -11.09 0.60
CA LEU A 85 13.01 -11.22 1.50
C LEU A 85 14.08 -10.16 1.20
N ASP A 86 14.34 -9.88 -0.08
CA ASP A 86 15.29 -8.84 -0.46
C ASP A 86 14.79 -7.43 -0.11
N ALA A 87 13.49 -7.13 -0.28
CA ALA A 87 12.86 -5.89 0.16
C ALA A 87 12.83 -5.72 1.70
N ALA A 88 12.67 -6.84 2.42
CA ALA A 88 12.57 -6.86 3.88
C ALA A 88 13.92 -6.82 4.59
N ARG A 89 15.00 -7.23 3.92
CA ARG A 89 16.34 -7.46 4.51
C ARG A 89 16.81 -6.35 5.45
N GLN A 90 16.80 -5.10 4.97
CA GLN A 90 17.27 -3.97 5.77
C GLN A 90 16.35 -3.70 6.97
N GLU A 91 15.03 -3.79 6.77
CA GLU A 91 14.07 -3.51 7.83
C GLU A 91 14.16 -4.55 8.96
N LEU A 92 14.25 -5.83 8.58
CA LEU A 92 14.37 -6.92 9.53
C LEU A 92 15.65 -6.80 10.37
N ALA A 93 16.77 -6.41 9.75
CA ALA A 93 18.02 -6.16 10.47
C ALA A 93 17.92 -4.95 11.43
N GLN A 94 17.22 -3.88 11.04
CA GLN A 94 16.97 -2.74 11.92
C GLN A 94 16.10 -3.12 13.10
N MET A 95 15.01 -3.86 12.86
CA MET A 95 14.13 -4.36 13.92
C MET A 95 14.88 -5.31 14.87
N GLU A 96 15.73 -6.18 14.34
CA GLU A 96 16.58 -7.07 15.14
C GLU A 96 17.49 -6.28 16.09
N HIS A 97 18.12 -5.22 15.59
CA HIS A 97 18.97 -4.36 16.40
C HIS A 97 18.16 -3.55 17.43
N ALA A 98 17.03 -2.97 17.03
CA ALA A 98 16.17 -2.17 17.91
C ALA A 98 15.52 -2.99 19.02
N LEU A 99 15.28 -4.28 18.78
CA LEU A 99 14.68 -5.21 19.74
C LEU A 99 15.73 -6.07 20.47
N ALA A 100 17.03 -5.84 20.22
CA ALA A 100 18.11 -6.54 20.88
C ALA A 100 18.02 -6.43 22.41
N GLY A 101 18.09 -7.56 23.10
CA GLY A 101 17.96 -7.63 24.56
C GLY A 101 16.52 -7.63 25.07
N THR A 102 15.53 -7.63 24.19
CA THR A 102 14.13 -7.91 24.54
C THR A 102 13.79 -9.38 24.28
N ASP A 103 12.67 -9.84 24.84
CA ASP A 103 12.12 -11.17 24.58
C ASP A 103 11.27 -11.24 23.30
N CYS A 104 11.29 -10.18 22.48
CA CYS A 104 10.50 -10.07 21.25
C CYS A 104 11.18 -10.80 20.08
N ARG A 105 10.40 -11.57 19.33
CA ARG A 105 10.82 -12.18 18.07
C ARG A 105 10.13 -11.51 16.91
N VAL A 106 10.88 -11.24 15.85
CA VAL A 106 10.34 -10.82 14.56
C VAL A 106 10.27 -12.06 13.65
N ILE A 107 9.09 -12.32 13.11
CA ILE A 107 8.82 -13.43 12.20
C ILE A 107 8.23 -12.85 10.91
N LEU A 108 8.74 -13.30 9.77
CA LEU A 108 8.14 -13.02 8.47
C LEU A 108 7.64 -14.33 7.88
N THR A 109 6.40 -14.33 7.40
CA THR A 109 5.78 -15.47 6.71
C THR A 109 5.54 -15.17 5.24
N ASP A 110 5.49 -16.22 4.42
CA ASP A 110 4.87 -16.13 3.10
C ASP A 110 3.34 -16.04 3.22
N ARG A 111 2.66 -15.79 2.10
CA ARG A 111 1.19 -15.71 2.04
C ARG A 111 0.44 -16.96 2.50
N GLU A 112 1.09 -18.12 2.55
CA GLU A 112 0.49 -19.39 2.99
C GLU A 112 0.74 -19.66 4.48
N GLY A 113 1.39 -18.73 5.19
CA GLY A 113 1.72 -18.84 6.62
C GLY A 113 2.98 -19.66 6.91
N VAL A 114 3.83 -19.94 5.92
CA VAL A 114 5.13 -20.58 6.14
C VAL A 114 6.15 -19.53 6.54
N VAL A 115 6.85 -19.74 7.65
CA VAL A 115 7.90 -18.84 8.12
C VAL A 115 9.07 -18.82 7.13
N VAL A 116 9.41 -17.64 6.62
CA VAL A 116 10.52 -17.43 5.66
C VAL A 116 11.71 -16.69 6.26
N HIS A 117 11.50 -15.96 7.36
CA HIS A 117 12.58 -15.31 8.11
C HIS A 117 12.23 -15.21 9.59
N VAL A 118 13.27 -15.27 10.43
CA VAL A 118 13.20 -15.11 11.88
C VAL A 118 14.45 -14.36 12.33
N THR A 119 14.31 -13.32 13.15
CA THR A 119 15.45 -12.59 13.71
C THR A 119 16.17 -13.39 14.81
N GLN A 120 17.50 -13.27 14.86
CA GLN A 120 18.38 -14.03 15.73
C GLN A 120 18.54 -13.32 17.09
N GLN A 121 17.52 -13.42 17.94
CA GLN A 121 17.66 -13.08 19.36
C GLN A 121 18.10 -14.32 20.16
N PRO A 122 19.10 -14.22 21.06
CA PRO A 122 19.43 -15.28 22.00
C PRO A 122 18.16 -15.68 22.75
N ALA A 123 17.71 -16.92 22.60
CA ALA A 123 16.46 -17.34 23.22
C ALA A 123 16.64 -17.33 24.75
N ALA A 124 15.88 -16.50 25.47
CA ALA A 124 15.81 -16.58 26.92
C ALA A 124 15.49 -18.04 27.35
N ALA A 125 15.94 -18.45 28.53
CA ALA A 125 15.85 -19.84 28.98
C ALA A 125 14.41 -20.38 29.09
N HIS A 126 13.40 -19.50 29.06
CA HIS A 126 11.99 -19.82 29.36
C HIS A 126 11.02 -19.45 28.21
N GLN A 127 11.30 -19.86 26.97
CA GLN A 127 10.45 -19.61 25.79
C GLN A 127 10.22 -20.87 24.92
N PRO A 128 9.62 -21.94 25.46
CA PRO A 128 9.50 -23.22 24.76
C PRO A 128 8.62 -23.18 23.51
N VAL A 129 7.52 -22.41 23.51
CA VAL A 129 6.61 -22.33 22.36
C VAL A 129 7.25 -21.49 21.26
N LEU A 130 7.80 -20.33 21.62
CA LEU A 130 8.44 -19.42 20.68
C LEU A 130 9.66 -20.07 20.02
N ARG A 131 10.45 -20.85 20.74
CA ARG A 131 11.58 -21.64 20.17
C ARG A 131 11.12 -22.64 19.10
N LYS A 132 9.93 -23.24 19.27
CA LYS A 132 9.39 -24.19 18.30
C LYS A 132 8.82 -23.50 17.07
N THR A 133 8.14 -22.36 17.24
CA THR A 133 7.48 -21.60 16.17
C THR A 133 8.47 -20.78 15.34
N SER A 134 9.53 -20.26 15.97
CA SER A 134 10.49 -19.32 15.38
C SER A 134 11.58 -20.03 14.59
N ARG A 135 11.18 -20.83 13.60
CA ARG A 135 12.10 -21.51 12.68
C ARG A 135 11.62 -21.37 11.25
N VAL A 136 12.56 -21.06 10.36
CA VAL A 136 12.29 -21.02 8.92
C VAL A 136 11.74 -22.38 8.46
N GLY A 137 10.64 -22.35 7.72
CA GLY A 137 9.90 -23.50 7.22
C GLY A 137 8.75 -23.99 8.10
N VAL A 138 8.62 -23.51 9.35
CA VAL A 138 7.46 -23.84 10.18
C VAL A 138 6.20 -23.24 9.56
N ASN A 139 5.13 -24.03 9.51
CA ASN A 139 3.82 -23.55 9.06
C ASN A 139 3.00 -23.06 10.27
N ILE A 140 2.77 -21.74 10.31
CA ILE A 140 1.95 -21.06 11.31
C ILE A 140 0.65 -20.49 10.74
N SER A 141 0.17 -21.05 9.63
CA SER A 141 -1.16 -20.72 9.10
C SER A 141 -2.27 -21.02 10.10
N GLU A 142 -3.37 -20.26 10.02
CA GLU A 142 -4.54 -20.42 10.89
C GLU A 142 -5.08 -21.86 10.88
N ARG A 143 -4.98 -22.56 9.75
CA ARG A 143 -5.39 -23.96 9.62
C ARG A 143 -4.52 -24.93 10.43
N VAL A 144 -3.28 -24.58 10.76
CA VAL A 144 -2.35 -25.47 11.46
C VAL A 144 -2.23 -25.10 12.94
N VAL A 145 -2.14 -23.82 13.26
CA VAL A 145 -1.89 -23.33 14.62
C VAL A 145 -3.08 -22.60 15.24
N GLY A 146 -4.23 -22.59 14.54
CA GLY A 146 -5.43 -21.92 15.00
C GLY A 146 -5.30 -20.40 14.95
N THR A 147 -6.13 -19.72 15.73
CA THR A 147 -6.14 -18.26 15.84
C THR A 147 -4.81 -17.73 16.35
N THR A 148 -4.12 -17.00 15.48
CA THR A 148 -2.88 -16.24 15.74
C THR A 148 -2.98 -14.91 15.00
N ALA A 149 -2.19 -13.91 15.39
CA ALA A 149 -2.18 -12.64 14.67
C ALA A 149 -1.82 -12.82 13.17
N PRO A 150 -0.80 -13.62 12.79
CA PRO A 150 -0.51 -13.90 11.38
C PRO A 150 -1.68 -14.52 10.63
N GLY A 151 -2.37 -15.48 11.25
CA GLY A 151 -3.53 -16.15 10.67
C GLY A 151 -4.71 -15.20 10.43
N ILE A 152 -5.01 -14.34 11.41
CA ILE A 152 -6.05 -13.32 11.25
C ILE A 152 -5.67 -12.35 10.14
N VAL A 153 -4.47 -11.78 10.17
CA VAL A 153 -3.99 -10.81 9.16
C VAL A 153 -4.03 -11.41 7.75
N ALA A 154 -3.66 -12.67 7.58
CA ALA A 154 -3.73 -13.34 6.28
C ALA A 154 -5.17 -13.41 5.75
N SER A 155 -6.15 -13.58 6.63
CA SER A 155 -7.57 -13.65 6.26
C SER A 155 -8.26 -12.28 6.09
N THR A 156 -7.88 -11.27 6.88
CA THR A 156 -8.53 -9.95 6.90
C THR A 156 -7.80 -8.93 6.05
N GLY A 157 -6.50 -9.14 5.81
CA GLY A 157 -5.62 -8.16 5.20
C GLY A 157 -5.49 -6.87 6.01
N GLN A 158 -5.74 -6.91 7.33
CA GLN A 158 -5.65 -5.78 8.26
C GLN A 158 -4.76 -6.15 9.44
N ALA A 159 -3.93 -5.22 9.89
CA ALA A 159 -3.08 -5.41 11.06
C ALA A 159 -3.90 -5.67 12.32
N CYS A 160 -3.42 -6.54 13.20
CA CYS A 160 -4.09 -6.85 14.47
C CYS A 160 -3.11 -7.36 15.53
N ALA A 161 -3.55 -7.36 16.78
CA ALA A 161 -2.91 -8.07 17.89
C ALA A 161 -3.82 -9.19 18.39
N VAL A 162 -3.21 -10.26 18.91
CA VAL A 162 -3.87 -11.38 19.58
C VAL A 162 -3.15 -11.62 20.90
N ASP A 163 -3.88 -11.57 22.02
CA ASP A 163 -3.32 -11.66 23.37
C ASP A 163 -3.80 -12.90 24.13
N GLY A 164 -2.85 -13.71 24.60
CA GLY A 164 -3.07 -14.81 25.52
C GLY A 164 -4.17 -15.77 25.06
N ALA A 165 -5.26 -15.86 25.83
CA ALA A 165 -6.37 -16.77 25.59
C ALA A 165 -7.25 -16.39 24.38
N GLU A 166 -6.96 -15.30 23.67
CA GLU A 166 -7.52 -15.04 22.33
C GLU A 166 -7.01 -16.05 21.30
N HIS A 167 -5.83 -16.63 21.53
CA HIS A 167 -5.36 -17.76 20.74
C HIS A 167 -6.30 -18.96 20.87
N TYR A 168 -6.47 -19.70 19.78
CA TYR A 168 -7.43 -20.80 19.75
C TYR A 168 -7.01 -21.96 20.66
N PHE A 169 -5.77 -22.43 20.49
CA PHE A 169 -5.20 -23.54 21.27
C PHE A 169 -4.61 -23.05 22.59
N ASP A 170 -4.84 -23.81 23.65
CA ASP A 170 -4.43 -23.42 25.01
C ASP A 170 -2.89 -23.35 25.15
N VAL A 171 -2.14 -24.13 24.36
CA VAL A 171 -0.67 -24.08 24.32
C VAL A 171 -0.12 -22.70 23.92
N LEU A 172 -0.90 -21.91 23.20
CA LEU A 172 -0.56 -20.54 22.79
C LEU A 172 -1.06 -19.49 23.79
N GLY A 173 -1.70 -19.88 24.89
CA GLY A 173 -2.33 -18.97 25.86
C GLY A 173 -1.37 -18.03 26.60
N HIS A 174 -0.06 -18.26 26.49
CA HIS A 174 0.99 -17.40 27.03
C HIS A 174 1.67 -16.51 25.97
N MET A 175 1.18 -16.55 24.73
CA MET A 175 1.73 -15.77 23.63
C MET A 175 1.01 -14.43 23.52
N GLN A 176 1.75 -13.41 23.10
CA GLN A 176 1.17 -12.18 22.57
C GLN A 176 1.79 -11.92 21.20
N CYS A 177 0.94 -11.80 20.19
CA CYS A 177 1.35 -11.59 18.80
C CYS A 177 0.75 -10.28 18.28
N ALA A 178 1.50 -9.56 17.47
CA ALA A 178 1.03 -8.42 16.70
C ALA A 178 1.56 -8.54 15.27
N ALA A 179 0.67 -8.47 14.29
CA ALA A 179 1.03 -8.73 12.90
C ALA A 179 0.43 -7.70 11.94
N ALA A 180 1.08 -7.52 10.79
CA ALA A 180 0.63 -6.64 9.72
C ALA A 180 0.91 -7.24 8.33
N PRO A 181 0.02 -7.01 7.35
CA PRO A 181 0.14 -7.56 6.01
C PRO A 181 1.20 -6.80 5.20
N ILE A 182 1.82 -7.50 4.25
CA ILE A 182 2.65 -6.91 3.21
C ILE A 182 2.05 -7.34 1.87
N ARG A 183 1.72 -6.38 1.01
CA ARG A 183 1.10 -6.63 -0.30
C ARG A 183 2.08 -6.45 -1.45
N ASP A 184 1.80 -7.16 -2.54
CA ASP A 184 2.50 -6.99 -3.82
C ASP A 184 1.80 -5.95 -4.72
N VAL A 185 2.39 -5.69 -5.89
CA VAL A 185 1.83 -4.75 -6.89
C VAL A 185 0.50 -5.20 -7.48
N ALA A 186 0.10 -6.47 -7.31
CA ALA A 186 -1.22 -6.96 -7.70
C ALA A 186 -2.27 -6.79 -6.57
N GLY A 187 -1.88 -6.15 -5.45
CA GLY A 187 -2.71 -5.97 -4.27
C GLY A 187 -2.91 -7.25 -3.44
N GLN A 188 -2.25 -8.34 -3.83
CA GLN A 188 -2.34 -9.63 -3.16
C GLN A 188 -1.41 -9.67 -1.95
N LEU A 189 -1.71 -10.55 -1.00
CA LEU A 189 -0.84 -10.77 0.14
C LEU A 189 0.48 -11.41 -0.33
N ALA A 190 1.60 -10.73 -0.10
CA ALA A 190 2.94 -11.26 -0.32
C ALA A 190 3.45 -12.03 0.91
N GLY A 191 3.13 -11.52 2.10
CA GLY A 191 3.51 -12.12 3.37
C GLY A 191 2.93 -11.38 4.56
N VAL A 192 3.21 -11.88 5.76
CA VAL A 192 2.80 -11.24 7.02
C VAL A 192 4.02 -11.06 7.91
N LEU A 193 4.23 -9.82 8.36
CA LEU A 193 5.23 -9.48 9.38
C LEU A 193 4.58 -9.61 10.76
N ASP A 194 5.27 -10.25 11.68
CA ASP A 194 4.78 -10.59 13.01
C ASP A 194 5.83 -10.28 14.07
N LEU A 195 5.36 -9.69 15.17
CA LEU A 195 6.07 -9.51 16.42
C LEU A 195 5.43 -10.41 17.45
N THR A 196 6.22 -11.28 18.07
CA THR A 196 5.71 -12.24 19.04
C THR A 196 6.58 -12.28 20.29
N VAL A 197 5.93 -12.33 21.46
CA VAL A 197 6.55 -12.58 22.77
C VAL A 197 5.87 -13.77 23.47
N GLU A 198 6.59 -14.44 24.37
CA GLU A 198 6.07 -15.52 25.21
C GLU A 198 6.23 -15.15 26.69
N ALA A 199 5.19 -15.40 27.49
CA ALA A 199 5.12 -15.18 28.94
C ALA A 199 5.33 -13.72 29.41
N ARG A 200 5.45 -12.77 28.48
CA ARG A 200 5.51 -11.33 28.74
C ARG A 200 4.52 -10.59 27.85
N ARG A 201 4.29 -9.33 28.18
CA ARG A 201 3.48 -8.41 27.37
C ARG A 201 4.35 -7.35 26.71
N PHE A 202 3.91 -6.84 25.57
CA PHE A 202 4.50 -5.64 24.98
C PHE A 202 4.34 -4.44 25.92
N GLY A 203 5.41 -3.67 26.12
CA GLY A 203 5.39 -2.40 26.84
C GLY A 203 5.00 -1.19 25.97
N PHE A 204 4.52 -1.44 24.75
CA PHE A 204 4.22 -0.46 23.72
C PHE A 204 3.10 -0.97 22.79
N ASP A 205 2.58 -0.12 21.92
CA ASP A 205 1.62 -0.52 20.89
C ASP A 205 2.30 -1.31 19.76
N ALA A 206 2.35 -2.63 19.93
CA ALA A 206 2.99 -3.52 18.99
C ALA A 206 2.28 -3.61 17.64
N ALA A 207 0.95 -3.44 17.59
CA ALA A 207 0.20 -3.46 16.34
C ALA A 207 0.54 -2.25 15.46
N SER A 208 0.66 -1.07 16.05
CA SER A 208 1.11 0.13 15.34
C SER A 208 2.57 0.03 14.89
N MET A 209 3.46 -0.49 15.75
CA MET A 209 4.88 -0.66 15.40
C MET A 209 5.06 -1.64 14.23
N VAL A 210 4.45 -2.83 14.30
CA VAL A 210 4.57 -3.83 13.22
C VAL A 210 3.94 -3.33 11.92
N ALA A 211 2.84 -2.56 11.99
CA ALA A 211 2.21 -1.97 10.81
C ALA A 211 3.12 -0.95 10.11
N LEU A 212 3.86 -0.13 10.86
CA LEU A 212 4.82 0.82 10.28
C LEU A 212 5.96 0.09 9.55
N HIS A 213 6.57 -0.92 10.19
CA HIS A 213 7.64 -1.70 9.56
C HIS A 213 7.14 -2.51 8.36
N ALA A 214 5.95 -3.13 8.45
CA ALA A 214 5.34 -3.82 7.33
C ALA A 214 5.08 -2.87 6.15
N THR A 215 4.63 -1.63 6.43
CA THR A 215 4.45 -0.60 5.39
C THR A 215 5.78 -0.22 4.74
N THR A 216 6.87 -0.10 5.50
CA THR A 216 8.20 0.14 4.93
C THR A 216 8.63 -0.98 3.99
N ILE A 217 8.40 -2.25 4.38
CA ILE A 217 8.72 -3.42 3.56
C ILE A 217 7.83 -3.45 2.30
N GLU A 218 6.52 -3.23 2.45
CA GLU A 218 5.55 -3.13 1.36
C GLU A 218 5.96 -2.06 0.35
N ASN A 219 6.28 -0.85 0.81
CA ASN A 219 6.71 0.24 -0.07
C ASN A 219 7.97 -0.11 -0.87
N ARG A 220 8.94 -0.82 -0.25
CA ARG A 220 10.14 -1.30 -0.95
C ARG A 220 9.81 -2.41 -1.94
N LEU A 221 8.93 -3.34 -1.58
CA LEU A 221 8.49 -4.43 -2.44
C LEU A 221 7.73 -3.91 -3.68
N LEU A 222 6.78 -2.99 -3.48
CA LEU A 222 6.02 -2.35 -4.56
C LEU A 222 6.96 -1.66 -5.55
N GLN A 223 7.93 -0.90 -5.05
CA GLN A 223 8.94 -0.26 -5.90
C GLN A 223 9.82 -1.29 -6.62
N ALA A 224 10.23 -2.39 -5.96
CA ALA A 224 11.04 -3.44 -6.57
C ALA A 224 10.31 -4.13 -7.73
N GLN A 225 9.03 -4.45 -7.55
CA GLN A 225 8.16 -5.13 -8.51
C GLN A 225 7.63 -4.25 -9.63
N SER A 226 7.72 -2.92 -9.47
CA SER A 226 7.26 -1.96 -10.47
C SER A 226 8.25 -1.81 -11.60
N ARG A 227 8.07 -2.63 -12.64
CA ARG A 227 8.78 -2.52 -13.93
C ARG A 227 7.97 -1.66 -14.89
N ASP A 228 8.61 -0.72 -15.56
CA ASP A 228 7.98 0.18 -16.55
C ASP A 228 6.82 1.03 -16.00
N HIS A 229 6.86 1.34 -14.70
CA HIS A 229 5.89 2.25 -14.07
C HIS A 229 6.53 3.60 -13.77
N LEU A 230 5.73 4.66 -13.91
CA LEU A 230 6.00 5.93 -13.26
C LEU A 230 5.55 5.82 -11.79
N ILE A 231 6.52 5.89 -10.87
CA ILE A 231 6.24 5.86 -9.43
C ILE A 231 5.97 7.28 -8.96
N LEU A 232 4.77 7.49 -8.44
CA LEU A 232 4.39 8.71 -7.75
C LEU A 232 4.52 8.50 -6.24
N ARG A 233 5.16 9.45 -5.58
CA ARG A 233 5.26 9.57 -4.13
C ARG A 233 4.54 10.84 -3.74
N PHE A 234 3.53 10.77 -2.89
CA PHE A 234 2.75 11.95 -2.55
C PHE A 234 2.24 11.94 -1.12
N GLN A 235 2.01 13.13 -0.56
CA GLN A 235 1.42 13.29 0.76
C GLN A 235 0.96 14.74 0.98
N ALA A 236 0.05 14.97 1.94
CA ALA A 236 -0.45 16.32 2.28
C ALA A 236 0.66 17.26 2.79
N SER A 237 1.74 16.71 3.37
CA SER A 237 2.91 17.46 3.82
C SER A 237 4.18 16.91 3.16
N PRO A 238 5.11 17.77 2.69
CA PRO A 238 6.35 17.31 2.07
C PRO A 238 7.27 16.60 3.09
N THR A 239 7.14 16.90 4.39
CA THR A 239 7.92 16.26 5.47
C THR A 239 7.61 14.78 5.67
N LEU A 240 6.48 14.31 5.14
CA LEU A 240 6.06 12.91 5.25
C LEU A 240 6.52 12.06 4.05
N LEU A 241 7.04 12.67 2.99
CA LEU A 241 7.64 11.95 1.87
C LEU A 241 8.91 11.22 2.32
N GLY A 242 9.08 9.97 1.93
CA GLY A 242 10.18 9.12 2.42
C GLY A 242 10.02 8.55 3.81
N THR A 243 8.88 8.79 4.46
CA THR A 243 8.48 8.07 5.68
C THR A 243 7.57 6.89 5.31
N PRO A 244 7.32 5.93 6.21
CA PRO A 244 6.34 4.87 5.96
C PRO A 244 4.92 5.40 5.68
N LEU A 245 4.62 6.64 6.06
CA LEU A 245 3.32 7.29 5.83
C LEU A 245 3.16 7.88 4.43
N GLU A 246 4.18 7.81 3.58
CA GLU A 246 4.07 8.32 2.20
C GLU A 246 3.07 7.50 1.38
N ALA A 247 2.26 8.18 0.57
CA ALA A 247 1.45 7.51 -0.43
C ALA A 247 2.28 7.19 -1.66
N LEU A 248 2.10 5.98 -2.18
CA LEU A 248 2.74 5.50 -3.40
C LEU A 248 1.67 5.09 -4.42
N ALA A 249 1.92 5.42 -5.68
CA ALA A 249 1.16 4.92 -6.82
C ALA A 249 2.10 4.50 -7.95
N GLY A 250 1.82 3.36 -8.56
CA GLY A 250 2.45 2.95 -9.82
C GLY A 250 1.52 3.28 -10.98
N VAL A 251 1.98 4.14 -11.89
CA VAL A 251 1.24 4.49 -13.10
C VAL A 251 1.84 3.72 -14.29
N ALA A 252 1.00 2.97 -14.99
CA ALA A 252 1.37 2.19 -16.16
C ALA A 252 1.57 3.10 -17.40
N PRO A 253 2.26 2.61 -18.46
CA PRO A 253 2.53 3.41 -19.66
C PRO A 253 1.29 3.89 -20.42
N ASP A 254 0.14 3.24 -20.21
CA ASP A 254 -1.15 3.62 -20.81
C ASP A 254 -1.88 4.74 -20.04
N GLY A 255 -1.33 5.20 -18.91
CA GLY A 255 -1.93 6.24 -18.08
C GLY A 255 -2.87 5.72 -16.99
N THR A 256 -2.95 4.42 -16.76
CA THR A 256 -3.74 3.86 -15.65
C THR A 256 -2.93 3.73 -14.36
N ILE A 257 -3.58 3.91 -13.21
CA ILE A 257 -2.98 3.59 -11.90
C ILE A 257 -3.07 2.08 -11.70
N ALA A 258 -1.93 1.40 -11.81
CA ALA A 258 -1.84 -0.05 -11.67
C ALA A 258 -2.01 -0.49 -10.21
N TRP A 259 -1.41 0.25 -9.28
CA TRP A 259 -1.45 -0.06 -7.85
C TRP A 259 -1.32 1.17 -6.96
N LEU A 260 -1.80 1.05 -5.73
CA LEU A 260 -1.65 2.01 -4.63
C LEU A 260 -1.19 1.25 -3.38
N ASN A 261 -0.30 1.87 -2.59
CA ASN A 261 -0.16 1.44 -1.20
C ASN A 261 -1.37 1.90 -0.36
N ASN A 262 -1.45 1.45 0.90
CA ASN A 262 -2.60 1.81 1.76
C ASN A 262 -2.74 3.32 1.98
N ALA A 263 -1.63 4.07 2.08
CA ALA A 263 -1.67 5.53 2.20
C ALA A 263 -2.22 6.19 0.93
N GLY A 264 -1.83 5.71 -0.25
CA GLY A 264 -2.38 6.15 -1.54
C GLY A 264 -3.88 5.89 -1.65
N ALA A 265 -4.32 4.70 -1.23
CA ALA A 265 -5.75 4.37 -1.21
C ALA A 265 -6.56 5.27 -0.25
N ARG A 266 -5.95 5.77 0.83
CA ARG A 266 -6.60 6.73 1.74
C ARG A 266 -6.74 8.14 1.15
N LEU A 267 -5.77 8.57 0.34
CA LEU A 267 -5.76 9.91 -0.26
C LEU A 267 -6.53 9.98 -1.58
N LEU A 268 -6.46 8.93 -2.41
CA LEU A 268 -7.10 8.86 -3.73
C LEU A 268 -8.42 8.09 -3.72
N GLY A 269 -8.69 7.34 -2.66
CA GLY A 269 -9.75 6.32 -2.66
C GLY A 269 -9.24 4.96 -3.14
N ARG A 270 -10.07 3.93 -2.97
CA ARG A 270 -9.77 2.59 -3.49
C ARG A 270 -9.85 2.61 -5.02
N LEU A 271 -8.92 1.93 -5.67
CA LEU A 271 -8.97 1.76 -7.11
C LEU A 271 -10.23 0.98 -7.52
N PRO A 272 -10.96 1.43 -8.55
CA PRO A 272 -12.06 0.68 -9.14
C PRO A 272 -11.62 -0.70 -9.64
N GLU A 273 -12.52 -1.67 -9.71
CA GLU A 273 -12.20 -3.00 -10.27
C GLU A 273 -11.93 -2.91 -11.77
N ALA A 274 -12.68 -2.08 -12.49
CA ALA A 274 -12.53 -1.85 -13.92
C ALA A 274 -11.27 -1.02 -14.23
N ALA A 275 -10.43 -1.51 -15.13
CA ALA A 275 -9.12 -0.90 -15.42
C ALA A 275 -9.23 0.46 -16.13
N ASP A 276 -10.28 0.64 -16.94
CA ASP A 276 -10.59 1.87 -17.66
C ASP A 276 -11.01 3.02 -16.73
N GLU A 277 -11.47 2.72 -15.51
CA GLU A 277 -11.78 3.72 -14.48
C GLU A 277 -10.58 4.12 -13.62
N ARG A 278 -9.39 3.54 -13.88
CA ARG A 278 -8.15 3.84 -13.14
C ARG A 278 -7.30 4.91 -13.80
N ASP A 279 -7.86 5.66 -14.73
CA ASP A 279 -7.15 6.70 -15.47
C ASP A 279 -6.60 7.80 -14.54
N VAL A 280 -5.34 8.18 -14.72
CA VAL A 280 -4.69 9.21 -13.90
C VAL A 280 -5.34 10.59 -14.04
N GLU A 281 -5.90 10.93 -15.19
CA GLU A 281 -6.61 12.19 -15.39
C GLU A 281 -7.85 12.23 -14.50
N TYR A 282 -8.56 11.11 -14.37
CA TYR A 282 -9.75 11.02 -13.52
C TYR A 282 -9.42 11.04 -12.02
N LEU A 283 -8.40 10.28 -11.60
CA LEU A 283 -8.09 10.13 -10.16
C LEU A 283 -7.19 11.25 -9.61
N LEU A 284 -6.23 11.71 -10.41
CA LEU A 284 -5.28 12.76 -10.00
C LEU A 284 -5.69 14.13 -10.54
N GLY A 285 -6.47 14.23 -11.61
CA GLY A 285 -6.78 15.51 -12.27
C GLY A 285 -5.68 15.99 -13.23
N HIS A 286 -4.71 15.14 -13.57
CA HIS A 286 -3.56 15.47 -14.43
C HIS A 286 -3.29 14.37 -15.45
N ASP A 287 -2.94 14.76 -16.67
CA ASP A 287 -2.56 13.81 -17.71
C ASP A 287 -1.18 13.17 -17.44
N LEU A 288 -0.94 12.01 -18.07
CA LEU A 288 0.33 11.28 -17.94
C LEU A 288 1.54 12.12 -18.33
N ALA A 289 1.43 12.95 -19.37
CA ALA A 289 2.52 13.80 -19.85
C ALA A 289 2.94 14.84 -18.80
N SER A 290 1.99 15.41 -18.06
CA SER A 290 2.25 16.34 -16.96
C SER A 290 2.93 15.64 -15.79
N LEU A 291 2.50 14.42 -15.46
CA LEU A 291 3.14 13.61 -14.42
C LEU A 291 4.58 13.19 -14.80
N LEU A 292 4.81 12.86 -16.08
CA LEU A 292 6.15 12.56 -16.59
C LEU A 292 7.09 13.79 -16.51
N ARG A 293 6.58 15.00 -16.74
CA ARG A 293 7.35 16.24 -16.57
C ARG A 293 7.78 16.45 -15.11
N LEU A 294 6.99 16.02 -14.13
CA LEU A 294 7.38 16.04 -12.71
C LEU A 294 8.57 15.12 -12.43
N GLY A 295 8.71 14.02 -13.19
CA GLY A 295 9.84 13.09 -13.06
C GLY A 295 11.21 13.70 -13.32
N ARG A 296 11.25 14.89 -13.95
CA ARG A 296 12.48 15.66 -14.19
C ARG A 296 12.88 16.55 -13.01
N ARG A 297 12.02 16.70 -12.00
CA ARG A 297 12.25 17.58 -10.85
C ARG A 297 12.63 16.77 -9.62
N GLU A 298 13.68 17.20 -8.92
CA GLU A 298 14.07 16.54 -7.66
C GLU A 298 13.15 16.94 -6.49
N ALA A 299 12.77 18.21 -6.42
CA ALA A 299 11.92 18.73 -5.35
C ALA A 299 10.45 18.34 -5.56
N ALA A 300 9.77 17.99 -4.47
CA ALA A 300 8.33 17.75 -4.47
C ALA A 300 7.58 19.00 -4.95
N GLN A 301 6.56 18.78 -5.78
CA GLN A 301 5.73 19.85 -6.35
C GLN A 301 4.33 19.82 -5.72
N PRO A 302 3.71 20.97 -5.45
CA PRO A 302 2.32 20.99 -5.05
C PRO A 302 1.42 20.58 -6.23
N LEU A 303 0.47 19.69 -5.95
CA LEU A 303 -0.50 19.18 -6.91
C LEU A 303 -1.87 19.12 -6.24
N ARG A 304 -2.91 19.56 -6.95
CA ARG A 304 -4.30 19.40 -6.52
C ARG A 304 -4.87 18.16 -7.18
N LEU A 305 -5.35 17.23 -6.36
CA LEU A 305 -6.01 16.00 -6.78
C LEU A 305 -7.40 16.31 -7.35
N ALA A 306 -7.99 15.35 -8.08
CA ALA A 306 -9.36 15.47 -8.59
C ALA A 306 -10.41 15.67 -7.48
N SER A 307 -10.14 15.11 -6.29
CA SER A 307 -10.94 15.33 -5.07
C SER A 307 -10.87 16.75 -4.51
N GLY A 308 -10.01 17.61 -5.05
CA GLY A 308 -9.72 18.95 -4.55
C GLY A 308 -8.66 18.98 -3.43
N LEU A 309 -8.21 17.82 -2.93
CA LEU A 309 -7.16 17.74 -1.91
C LEU A 309 -5.80 18.21 -2.47
N GLY A 310 -5.13 19.10 -1.73
CA GLY A 310 -3.76 19.52 -2.05
C GLY A 310 -2.73 18.55 -1.49
N VAL A 311 -1.81 18.08 -2.33
CA VAL A 311 -0.72 17.19 -1.94
C VAL A 311 0.61 17.69 -2.51
N TRP A 312 1.71 17.25 -1.92
CA TRP A 312 3.04 17.36 -2.48
C TRP A 312 3.39 16.06 -3.17
N VAL A 313 3.83 16.11 -4.42
CA VAL A 313 4.14 14.94 -5.24
C VAL A 313 5.58 14.97 -5.77
N GLN A 314 6.21 13.81 -5.80
CA GLN A 314 7.45 13.53 -6.52
C GLN A 314 7.19 12.35 -7.45
N ALA A 315 7.68 12.43 -8.69
CA ALA A 315 7.56 11.34 -9.65
C ALA A 315 8.95 10.78 -9.97
N ARG A 316 9.06 9.47 -10.17
CA ARG A 316 10.29 8.81 -10.63
C ARG A 316 9.93 7.73 -11.64
N LEU A 317 10.54 7.80 -12.82
CA LEU A 317 10.35 6.79 -13.86
C LEU A 317 11.36 5.67 -13.65
N LYS A 318 10.87 4.46 -13.39
CA LYS A 318 11.71 3.27 -13.28
C LYS A 318 11.52 2.43 -14.53
N GLY A 319 12.50 2.42 -15.43
CA GLY A 319 12.40 1.56 -16.62
C GLY A 319 12.87 0.13 -16.33
N ALA A 320 12.64 -0.76 -17.30
CA ALA A 320 12.86 -2.21 -17.22
C ALA A 320 14.20 -2.65 -16.59
N ASP A 321 15.29 -1.92 -16.83
CA ASP A 321 16.64 -2.26 -16.34
C ASP A 321 16.97 -1.67 -14.96
N GLY A 322 15.99 -1.03 -14.30
CA GLY A 322 16.19 -0.31 -13.04
C GLY A 322 16.93 1.03 -13.19
N ALA A 323 17.23 1.45 -14.42
CA ALA A 323 17.80 2.76 -14.71
C ALA A 323 16.80 3.88 -14.37
N ASP A 324 17.30 4.94 -13.73
CA ASP A 324 16.55 6.16 -13.43
C ASP A 324 16.61 7.07 -14.67
N PHE A 325 15.55 7.09 -15.47
CA PHE A 325 15.52 7.75 -16.79
C PHE A 325 15.34 9.28 -16.70
N ARG A 326 15.85 9.94 -15.63
CA ARG A 326 15.70 11.39 -15.39
C ARG A 326 16.04 12.28 -16.61
N HIS A 327 16.89 11.78 -17.51
CA HIS A 327 17.41 12.55 -18.65
C HIS A 327 17.17 11.91 -20.03
N ALA A 328 16.51 10.75 -20.13
CA ALA A 328 16.57 9.94 -21.35
C ALA A 328 15.40 10.12 -22.33
N VAL A 329 14.30 10.77 -21.92
CA VAL A 329 13.18 11.03 -22.83
C VAL A 329 13.39 12.40 -23.49
N ALA A 330 14.27 12.45 -24.49
CA ALA A 330 14.27 13.50 -25.49
C ALA A 330 13.10 13.24 -26.44
N MET A 331 12.05 14.08 -26.36
CA MET A 331 11.05 14.13 -27.42
C MET A 331 11.69 14.80 -28.64
N PRO A 332 11.43 14.33 -29.87
CA PRO A 332 11.96 14.97 -31.06
C PRO A 332 11.31 16.35 -31.21
N GLY A 333 12.06 17.41 -30.92
CA GLY A 333 11.56 18.79 -31.01
C GLY A 333 12.47 19.87 -30.46
N GLU A 334 13.38 19.57 -29.53
CA GLU A 334 14.36 20.55 -29.05
C GLU A 334 15.77 20.14 -29.46
N ALA A 335 16.27 20.76 -30.53
CA ALA A 335 17.68 20.75 -30.84
C ALA A 335 18.43 21.51 -29.73
N ALA A 336 19.15 20.78 -28.89
CA ALA A 336 20.13 21.38 -27.99
C ALA A 336 21.26 21.97 -28.84
N PRO A 337 21.69 23.24 -28.62
CA PRO A 337 22.93 23.72 -29.20
C PRO A 337 24.10 22.96 -28.57
N LEU A 338 24.90 22.31 -29.41
CA LEU A 338 26.19 21.75 -29.04
C LEU A 338 27.13 22.90 -28.64
N ALA A 339 27.39 23.06 -27.35
CA ALA A 339 28.45 23.91 -26.85
C ALA A 339 29.59 23.02 -26.35
N LEU A 340 30.67 22.98 -27.13
CA LEU A 340 31.97 22.43 -26.77
C LEU A 340 32.52 23.16 -25.54
N GLU A 341 32.95 22.37 -24.55
CA GLU A 341 33.69 22.83 -23.38
C GLU A 341 35.01 23.52 -23.81
N ARG A 342 35.21 24.75 -23.35
CA ARG A 342 36.55 25.29 -23.11
C ARG A 342 36.58 25.87 -21.71
N GLN A 343 37.40 25.24 -20.88
CA GLN A 343 37.88 25.77 -19.60
C GLN A 343 38.63 27.09 -19.85
N ASP A 344 38.39 28.10 -19.03
CA ASP A 344 39.46 28.88 -18.39
C ASP A 344 38.93 29.82 -17.30
N ASP A 345 39.87 30.15 -16.42
CA ASP A 345 39.83 30.68 -15.07
C ASP A 345 39.23 32.09 -14.82
N ALA A 346 38.61 32.20 -13.64
CA ALA A 346 38.78 33.23 -12.59
C ALA A 346 38.21 34.68 -12.72
N ARG A 347 37.65 35.09 -11.55
CA ARG A 347 37.52 36.44 -10.92
C ARG A 347 36.19 37.22 -10.99
N MET A 348 35.61 37.37 -9.78
CA MET A 348 35.02 38.58 -9.16
C MET A 348 34.39 39.66 -10.05
N HIS A 349 33.08 39.86 -9.91
CA HIS A 349 32.46 41.04 -9.24
C HIS A 349 30.93 41.04 -9.45
N ALA A 350 30.18 41.37 -8.39
CA ALA A 350 28.81 41.92 -8.45
C ALA A 350 28.91 43.45 -8.27
N PRO A 351 27.81 44.26 -8.29
CA PRO A 351 26.41 43.97 -8.64
C PRO A 351 25.81 45.02 -9.62
N GLU A 352 24.54 44.88 -10.04
CA GLU A 352 23.55 45.98 -10.02
C GLU A 352 22.13 45.54 -10.46
N ALA A 353 21.15 46.24 -9.90
CA ALA A 353 19.73 45.95 -9.86
C ALA A 353 18.98 46.26 -11.16
N ARG A 354 17.80 45.63 -11.36
CA ARG A 354 16.68 46.22 -12.11
C ARG A 354 15.33 45.58 -11.76
N GLU A 355 14.34 46.47 -11.71
CA GLU A 355 12.95 46.32 -11.27
C GLU A 355 12.03 45.45 -12.16
N ARG A 356 11.05 44.84 -11.48
CA ARG A 356 9.64 44.53 -11.81
C ARG A 356 9.18 44.51 -13.28
N ALA A 357 8.51 43.41 -13.65
CA ALA A 357 7.23 43.42 -14.39
C ALA A 357 6.49 42.07 -14.28
N ASP A 358 5.19 42.14 -14.03
CA ASP A 358 4.19 41.06 -14.00
C ASP A 358 3.60 40.88 -15.43
N PRO A 359 3.42 39.67 -15.99
CA PRO A 359 2.72 39.50 -17.26
C PRO A 359 1.33 38.88 -17.08
N GLY A 360 0.30 39.71 -17.33
CA GLY A 360 -1.04 39.26 -17.66
C GLY A 360 -1.08 38.57 -19.03
N GLU A 361 -1.96 37.56 -19.13
CA GLU A 361 -2.17 36.72 -20.31
C GLU A 361 -2.56 37.52 -21.56
N SER A 362 -1.73 37.41 -22.61
CA SER A 362 -2.17 37.60 -23.99
C SER A 362 -1.66 36.42 -24.81
N ALA A 363 -2.59 35.64 -25.37
CA ALA A 363 -2.25 34.50 -26.24
C ALA A 363 -1.68 35.02 -27.57
N SER A 364 -0.56 34.45 -28.01
CA SER A 364 0.13 34.93 -29.21
C SER A 364 -0.63 34.58 -30.51
N PRO A 365 -0.47 35.37 -31.60
CA PRO A 365 -1.11 35.12 -32.90
C PRO A 365 -0.83 33.72 -33.48
N ALA A 366 0.32 33.12 -33.13
CA ALA A 366 0.70 31.78 -33.57
C ALA A 366 -0.13 30.67 -32.90
N GLN A 367 -0.66 30.90 -31.69
CA GLN A 367 -1.54 29.93 -31.03
C GLN A 367 -2.96 29.95 -31.61
N ALA A 368 -3.43 31.11 -32.07
CA ALA A 368 -4.73 31.24 -32.74
C ALA A 368 -4.73 30.50 -34.10
N THR A 369 -3.69 30.69 -34.92
CA THR A 369 -3.59 30.04 -36.25
C THR A 369 -3.44 28.52 -36.17
N LEU A 370 -2.76 27.98 -35.15
CA LEU A 370 -2.67 26.54 -34.92
C LEU A 370 -4.01 25.92 -34.50
N ARG A 371 -4.80 26.64 -33.70
CA ARG A 371 -6.16 26.18 -33.31
C ARG A 371 -7.09 26.11 -34.51
N GLU A 372 -7.01 27.08 -35.42
CA GLU A 372 -7.80 27.10 -36.65
C GLU A 372 -7.44 25.93 -37.59
N HIS A 373 -6.15 25.69 -37.82
CA HIS A 373 -5.70 24.56 -38.64
C HIS A 373 -6.09 23.21 -38.02
N SER A 374 -5.96 23.08 -36.69
CA SER A 374 -6.36 21.88 -35.96
C SER A 374 -7.87 21.61 -36.06
N ARG A 375 -8.71 22.66 -35.99
CA ARG A 375 -10.16 22.55 -36.17
C ARG A 375 -10.51 22.03 -37.57
N LYS A 376 -9.94 22.66 -38.60
CA LYS A 376 -10.20 22.31 -40.00
C LYS A 376 -9.85 20.84 -40.29
N LEU A 377 -8.70 20.36 -39.79
CA LEU A 377 -8.27 18.98 -39.97
C LEU A 377 -9.22 17.96 -39.33
N ILE A 378 -9.77 18.29 -38.15
CA ILE A 378 -10.74 17.44 -37.45
C ILE A 378 -12.08 17.40 -38.19
N GLU A 379 -12.57 18.55 -38.67
CA GLU A 379 -13.82 18.65 -39.44
C GLU A 379 -13.71 17.87 -40.76
N GLU A 380 -12.61 18.03 -41.50
CA GLU A 380 -12.35 17.29 -42.74
C GLU A 380 -12.28 15.77 -42.50
N THR A 381 -11.62 15.34 -41.42
CA THR A 381 -11.50 13.91 -41.10
C THR A 381 -12.83 13.32 -40.63
N LEU A 382 -13.66 14.08 -39.91
CA LEU A 382 -15.01 13.65 -39.54
C LEU A 382 -15.92 13.53 -40.75
N ALA A 383 -15.84 14.49 -41.68
CA ALA A 383 -16.60 14.44 -42.93
C ALA A 383 -16.22 13.22 -43.79
N ALA A 384 -14.91 12.91 -43.88
CA ALA A 384 -14.41 11.74 -44.61
C ALA A 384 -14.91 10.39 -44.03
N HIS A 385 -15.23 10.34 -42.75
CA HIS A 385 -15.77 9.15 -42.05
C HIS A 385 -17.27 9.21 -41.76
N GLY A 386 -18.01 10.10 -42.45
CA GLY A 386 -19.47 10.21 -42.29
C GLY A 386 -19.92 10.53 -40.86
N GLY A 387 -19.10 11.26 -40.08
CA GLY A 387 -19.37 11.59 -38.68
C GLY A 387 -19.00 10.50 -37.67
N ASN A 388 -18.37 9.39 -38.09
CA ASN A 388 -17.92 8.35 -37.17
C ASN A 388 -16.69 8.81 -36.35
N VAL A 389 -16.97 9.32 -35.15
CA VAL A 389 -15.98 9.83 -34.20
C VAL A 389 -14.89 8.81 -33.86
N SER A 390 -15.22 7.51 -33.82
CA SER A 390 -14.25 6.46 -33.49
C SER A 390 -13.24 6.23 -34.63
N GLN A 391 -13.70 6.26 -35.88
CA GLN A 391 -12.82 6.12 -37.06
C GLN A 391 -12.00 7.39 -37.29
N ALA A 392 -12.60 8.57 -37.11
CA ALA A 392 -11.88 9.84 -37.21
C ALA A 392 -10.77 9.97 -36.15
N ALA A 393 -11.04 9.58 -34.90
CA ALA A 393 -10.04 9.56 -33.83
C ALA A 393 -8.86 8.61 -34.17
N ARG A 394 -9.15 7.45 -34.74
CA ARG A 394 -8.13 6.48 -35.18
C ARG A 394 -7.27 7.02 -36.33
N GLN A 395 -7.86 7.71 -37.31
CA GLN A 395 -7.09 8.32 -38.40
C GLN A 395 -6.22 9.49 -37.91
N LEU A 396 -6.74 10.30 -36.99
CA LEU A 396 -6.02 11.43 -36.40
C LEU A 396 -4.99 11.01 -35.34
N ARG A 397 -4.91 9.71 -35.00
CA ARG A 397 -4.05 9.15 -33.96
C ARG A 397 -4.25 9.82 -32.59
N VAL A 398 -5.50 10.15 -32.26
CA VAL A 398 -5.91 10.71 -30.96
C VAL A 398 -6.96 9.82 -30.31
N SER A 399 -7.14 9.91 -28.99
CA SER A 399 -8.18 9.15 -28.31
C SER A 399 -9.58 9.64 -28.72
N ARG A 400 -10.58 8.76 -28.64
CA ARG A 400 -11.99 9.13 -28.87
C ARG A 400 -12.43 10.26 -27.94
N GLY A 401 -12.01 10.19 -26.67
CA GLY A 401 -12.28 11.22 -25.66
C GLY A 401 -11.71 12.59 -26.03
N THR A 402 -10.50 12.64 -26.61
CA THR A 402 -9.89 13.90 -27.09
C THR A 402 -10.70 14.53 -28.22
N LEU A 403 -11.24 13.71 -29.15
CA LEU A 403 -12.07 14.21 -30.24
C LEU A 403 -13.42 14.71 -29.71
N TYR A 404 -14.08 13.95 -28.82
CA TYR A 404 -15.33 14.37 -28.17
C TYR A 404 -15.16 15.68 -27.41
N ARG A 405 -14.09 15.82 -26.62
CA ARG A 405 -13.84 17.03 -25.83
C ARG A 405 -13.64 18.27 -26.71
N ARG A 406 -12.95 18.14 -27.85
CA ARG A 406 -12.81 19.26 -28.81
C ARG A 406 -14.14 19.61 -29.48
N LEU A 407 -14.93 18.62 -29.87
CA LEU A 407 -16.26 18.84 -30.45
C LEU A 407 -17.26 19.46 -29.47
N HIS A 408 -17.22 19.05 -28.20
CA HIS A 408 -18.02 19.65 -27.13
C HIS A 408 -17.55 21.08 -26.84
N GLY A 409 -16.24 21.30 -26.71
CA GLY A 409 -15.70 22.65 -26.50
C GLY A 409 -16.02 23.64 -27.62
N TRP A 410 -16.18 23.19 -28.87
CA TRP A 410 -16.63 24.05 -29.98
C TRP A 410 -18.13 24.34 -29.94
N ARG A 411 -18.95 23.37 -29.50
CA ARG A 411 -20.40 23.56 -29.34
C ARG A 411 -20.71 24.54 -28.20
N ASP A 412 -19.96 24.45 -27.10
CA ASP A 412 -20.13 25.32 -25.95
C ASP A 412 -19.64 26.75 -26.24
N ASN A 413 -18.60 26.92 -27.07
CA ASN A 413 -18.15 28.24 -27.53
C ASN A 413 -19.10 28.88 -28.57
N ASN A 414 -19.65 28.11 -29.51
CA ASN A 414 -20.64 28.64 -30.47
C ASN A 414 -21.97 29.03 -29.79
N GLY A 415 -22.36 28.32 -28.72
CA GLY A 415 -23.56 28.66 -27.95
C GLY A 415 -23.44 29.94 -27.11
N ALA A 416 -22.21 30.42 -26.86
CA ALA A 416 -21.96 31.66 -26.12
C ALA A 416 -21.98 32.92 -27.01
N GLU A 417 -21.79 32.79 -28.34
CA GLU A 417 -21.82 33.91 -29.29
C GLU A 417 -23.22 34.18 -29.86
N GLU A 418 -24.13 33.20 -29.89
CA GLU A 418 -25.50 33.37 -30.40
C GLU A 418 -26.51 33.94 -29.37
N GLY A 419 -26.11 34.12 -28.11
CA GLY A 419 -26.96 34.62 -27.01
C GLY A 419 -27.06 36.14 -26.87
N ALA A 420 -26.34 36.92 -27.68
CA ALA A 420 -26.35 38.38 -27.63
C ALA A 420 -27.07 38.98 -28.85
N SER A 421 -28.41 38.88 -28.87
CA SER A 421 -29.24 39.69 -29.77
C SER A 421 -29.79 40.90 -29.00
N PRO A 422 -29.67 42.13 -29.53
CA PRO A 422 -30.11 43.33 -28.84
C PRO A 422 -31.63 43.51 -28.99
N ALA A 423 -32.31 43.73 -27.87
CA ALA A 423 -33.60 44.39 -27.80
C ALA A 423 -33.68 45.16 -26.49
#